data_AF-A0A6J6YG66-F1
#
_entry.id   AF-A0A6J6YG66-F1
#
_cell.length_a   1.000
_cell.length_b   1.000
_cell.length_c   1.000
_cell.angle_alpha   90.00
_cell.angle_beta   90.00
_cell.angle_gamma   90.00
#
_symmetry.space_group_name_H-M   'P 1'
#
loop_
_entity.id
_entity.type
_entity.pdbx_description
1 polymer ?
#
loop_
_entity_poly.entity_id
_entity_poly.type
_entity_poly.pdbx_seq_one_letter_code
_entity_poly.pdbx_strand_id
1 'polypeptide(L)'
;MELHTVTVPIGIGVSNDPDAPDLDADPAVTEHVNILRAAEERRTALDAIRMGDYDSAGIAFSVAADLLESSGGDAMLIRELRLDSARASSGDWDEMSTKKQWSNRRASTKGRKTRYDD
;
A
#
# COMPACT_ATOMS: atom_id res chain seq x y z
N MET A 1 19.56 22.72 15.66
CA MET A 1 19.29 21.99 14.41
C MET A 1 18.55 22.95 13.50
N GLU A 2 19.21 23.47 12.47
CA GLU A 2 18.55 24.27 11.45
C GLU A 2 17.86 23.33 10.44
N LEU A 3 16.64 23.67 10.04
CA LEU A 3 15.93 22.96 8.99
C LEU A 3 16.46 23.45 7.63
N HIS A 4 17.22 22.62 6.93
CA HIS A 4 17.59 22.91 5.54
C HIS A 4 16.47 22.45 4.61
N THR A 5 15.94 23.36 3.80
CA THR A 5 14.93 23.06 2.77
C THR A 5 15.65 22.83 1.44
N VAL A 6 15.45 21.65 0.84
CA VAL A 6 15.95 21.32 -0.50
C VAL A 6 14.78 21.37 -1.48
N THR A 7 14.92 22.15 -2.55
CA THR A 7 13.93 22.22 -3.64
C THR A 7 14.48 21.51 -4.87
N VAL A 8 13.77 20.49 -5.36
CA VAL A 8 14.11 19.75 -6.58
C VAL A 8 13.04 20.04 -7.64
N PRO A 9 13.34 20.81 -8.71
CA PRO A 9 12.37 21.09 -9.76
C PRO A 9 12.16 19.86 -10.65
N ILE A 10 10.90 19.56 -10.95
CA ILE A 10 10.51 18.50 -11.88
C ILE A 10 9.90 19.16 -13.12
N GLY A 11 10.48 18.91 -14.29
CA GLY A 11 9.93 19.35 -15.58
C GLY A 11 9.03 18.27 -16.16
N ILE A 12 7.76 18.63 -16.46
CA ILE A 12 6.83 17.74 -17.15
C ILE A 12 6.69 18.24 -18.59
N GLY A 13 7.21 17.47 -19.54
CA GLY A 13 7.04 17.73 -20.96
C GLY A 13 5.72 17.14 -21.45
N VAL A 14 4.88 17.97 -22.06
CA VAL A 14 3.66 17.52 -22.74
C VAL A 14 3.83 17.82 -24.22
N SER A 15 3.69 16.81 -25.08
CA SER A 15 3.80 16.95 -26.54
C SER A 15 2.50 16.49 -27.21
N ASN A 16 2.10 17.20 -28.25
CA ASN A 16 1.02 16.79 -29.15
C ASN A 16 1.56 16.19 -30.46
N ASP A 17 2.88 16.01 -30.55
CA ASP A 17 3.54 15.39 -31.69
C ASP A 17 3.17 13.89 -31.74
N PRO A 18 2.47 13.42 -32.79
CA PRO A 18 2.08 12.02 -32.91
C PRO A 18 3.28 11.07 -33.07
N ASP A 19 4.46 11.59 -33.42
CA ASP A 19 5.70 10.83 -33.54
C ASP A 19 6.59 10.94 -32.29
N ALA A 20 6.12 11.59 -31.22
CA ALA A 20 6.85 11.65 -29.97
C ALA A 20 7.08 10.22 -29.41
N PRO A 21 8.29 9.91 -28.91
CA PRO A 21 8.54 8.62 -28.31
C PRO A 21 7.66 8.46 -27.07
N ASP A 22 6.94 7.33 -27.00
CA ASP A 22 6.23 6.95 -25.78
C ASP A 22 7.28 6.60 -24.72
N LEU A 23 7.43 7.49 -23.75
CA LEU A 23 8.30 7.26 -22.60
C LEU A 23 7.44 6.58 -21.55
N ASP A 24 7.40 5.25 -21.62
CA ASP A 24 6.75 4.44 -20.59
C ASP A 24 7.26 4.84 -19.21
N ALA A 25 6.37 4.82 -18.23
CA ALA A 25 6.74 5.03 -16.84
C ALA A 25 7.80 4.01 -16.42
N ASP A 26 8.83 4.48 -15.71
CA ASP A 26 9.89 3.59 -15.23
C ASP A 26 9.26 2.44 -14.41
N PRO A 27 9.47 1.17 -14.81
CA PRO A 27 8.84 0.04 -14.16
C PRO A 27 9.27 -0.10 -12.70
N ALA A 28 10.51 0.26 -12.35
CA ALA A 28 11.00 0.21 -10.97
C ALA A 28 10.34 1.29 -10.10
N VAL A 29 10.11 2.48 -10.65
CA VAL A 29 9.37 3.55 -9.95
C VAL A 29 7.91 3.15 -9.78
N THR A 30 7.29 2.59 -10.82
CA THR A 30 5.91 2.13 -10.81
C THR A 30 5.69 1.03 -9.76
N GLU A 31 6.59 0.04 -9.69
CA GLU A 31 6.59 -1.00 -8.67
C GLU A 31 6.64 -0.40 -7.25
N HIS A 32 7.57 0.53 -7.01
CA HIS A 32 7.72 1.14 -5.69
C HIS A 32 6.50 1.98 -5.29
N VAL A 33 5.93 2.75 -6.23
CA VAL A 33 4.71 3.52 -6.01
C VAL A 33 3.53 2.59 -5.71
N ASN A 34 3.40 1.47 -6.40
CA ASN A 34 2.32 0.51 -6.16
C ASN A 34 2.45 -0.18 -4.79
N ILE A 35 3.66 -0.51 -4.35
CA ILE A 35 3.91 -1.03 -3.00
C ILE A 35 3.47 -0.01 -1.94
N LEU A 36 3.80 1.27 -2.13
CA LEU A 36 3.41 2.34 -1.21
C LEU A 36 1.89 2.55 -1.20
N ARG A 37 1.25 2.55 -2.38
CA ARG A 37 -0.20 2.64 -2.52
C ARG A 37 -0.91 1.45 -1.86
N ALA A 38 -0.41 0.23 -2.03
CA ALA A 38 -0.97 -0.94 -1.36
C ALA A 38 -0.90 -0.82 0.18
N ALA A 39 0.18 -0.24 0.71
CA ALA A 39 0.30 0.03 2.14
C ALA A 39 -0.68 1.12 2.63
N GLU A 40 -0.94 2.13 1.81
CA GLU A 40 -1.95 3.16 2.05
C GLU A 40 -3.36 2.56 2.04
N GLU A 41 -3.72 1.79 1.03
CA GLU A 41 -5.03 1.13 0.93
C GLU A 41 -5.28 0.18 2.09
N ARG A 42 -4.26 -0.59 2.49
CA ARG A 42 -4.35 -1.42 3.70
C ARG A 42 -4.62 -0.57 4.95
N ARG A 43 -4.07 0.64 5.04
CA ARG A 43 -4.37 1.56 6.16
C ARG A 43 -5.80 2.08 6.07
N THR A 44 -6.25 2.48 4.88
CA THR A 44 -7.62 2.92 4.62
C THR A 44 -8.63 1.85 5.05
N ALA A 45 -8.38 0.59 4.69
CA ALA A 45 -9.23 -0.53 5.08
C ALA A 45 -9.36 -0.67 6.61
N LEU A 46 -8.23 -0.57 7.33
CA LEU A 46 -8.22 -0.65 8.78
C LEU A 46 -8.91 0.54 9.46
N ASP A 47 -8.83 1.73 8.88
CA ASP A 47 -9.51 2.90 9.39
C ASP A 47 -11.03 2.81 9.12
N ALA A 48 -11.45 2.26 7.98
CA ALA A 48 -12.85 1.96 7.66
C ALA A 48 -13.46 0.92 8.62
N ILE A 49 -12.73 -0.15 8.93
CA ILE A 49 -13.12 -1.14 9.96
C ILE A 49 -13.41 -0.47 11.31
N ARG A 50 -12.60 0.50 11.72
CA ARG A 50 -12.80 1.21 13.00
C ARG A 50 -14.06 2.05 13.00
N MET A 51 -14.50 2.50 11.83
CA MET A 51 -15.74 3.24 11.64
C MET A 51 -16.95 2.32 11.46
N GLY A 52 -16.75 0.99 11.39
CA GLY A 52 -17.78 0.01 11.10
C GLY A 52 -18.16 -0.05 9.61
N ASP A 53 -17.38 0.59 8.73
CA ASP A 53 -17.59 0.56 7.29
C ASP A 53 -16.82 -0.62 6.67
N TYR A 54 -17.47 -1.78 6.69
CA TYR A 54 -16.87 -3.03 6.23
C TYR A 54 -16.87 -3.18 4.71
N ASP A 55 -17.79 -2.51 4.01
CA ASP A 55 -17.83 -2.51 2.54
C ASP A 55 -16.61 -1.77 1.97
N SER A 56 -16.35 -0.55 2.47
CA SER A 56 -15.16 0.20 2.08
C SER A 56 -13.87 -0.51 2.48
N ALA A 57 -13.86 -1.20 3.62
CA ALA A 57 -12.71 -2.00 4.04
C ALA A 57 -12.43 -3.17 3.10
N GLY A 58 -13.49 -3.88 2.68
CA GLY A 58 -13.38 -4.98 1.72
C GLY A 58 -12.79 -4.55 0.38
N ILE A 59 -13.27 -3.42 -0.15
CA ILE A 59 -12.76 -2.81 -1.38
C ILE A 59 -11.28 -2.44 -1.23
N ALA A 60 -10.92 -1.70 -0.18
CA ALA A 60 -9.56 -1.23 0.02
C ALA A 60 -8.56 -2.40 0.21
N PHE A 61 -8.94 -3.49 0.89
CA PHE A 61 -8.11 -4.70 0.95
C PHE A 61 -7.94 -5.38 -0.42
N SER A 62 -8.98 -5.41 -1.25
CA SER A 62 -8.88 -5.96 -2.60
C SER A 62 -7.93 -5.14 -3.46
N VAL A 63 -8.07 -3.81 -3.45
CA VAL A 63 -7.19 -2.90 -4.20
C VAL A 63 -5.73 -3.05 -3.76
N ALA A 64 -5.48 -3.16 -2.45
CA ALA A 64 -4.14 -3.42 -1.93
C ALA A 64 -3.54 -4.75 -2.45
N ALA A 65 -4.36 -5.79 -2.56
CA ALA A 65 -3.92 -7.09 -3.09
C ALA A 65 -3.58 -6.99 -4.58
N ASP A 66 -4.42 -6.32 -5.37
CA ASP A 66 -4.23 -6.18 -6.82
C ASP A 66 -2.99 -5.33 -7.15
N LEU A 67 -2.75 -4.26 -6.38
CA LEU A 67 -1.53 -3.46 -6.50
C LEU A 67 -0.27 -4.29 -6.21
N LEU A 68 -0.28 -5.11 -5.16
CA LEU A 68 0.86 -5.99 -4.86
C LEU A 68 1.04 -7.09 -5.91
N GLU A 69 -0.04 -7.67 -6.42
CA GLU A 69 0.01 -8.69 -7.48
C GLU A 69 0.63 -8.11 -8.76
N SER A 70 0.23 -6.89 -9.16
CA SER A 70 0.78 -6.19 -10.32
C SER A 70 2.29 -5.86 -10.19
N SER A 71 2.79 -5.80 -8.96
CA SER A 71 4.18 -5.44 -8.63
C SER A 71 5.03 -6.64 -8.23
N GLY A 72 4.54 -7.88 -8.40
CA GLY A 72 5.28 -9.08 -8.00
C GLY A 72 5.52 -9.18 -6.49
N GLY A 73 4.63 -8.58 -5.69
CA GLY A 73 4.70 -8.59 -4.24
C GLY A 73 4.54 -9.99 -3.63
N ASP A 74 4.72 -10.07 -2.30
CA ASP A 74 4.67 -11.34 -1.58
C ASP A 74 3.31 -12.04 -1.72
N ALA A 75 3.30 -13.22 -2.33
CA ALA A 75 2.12 -14.05 -2.54
C ALA A 75 1.37 -14.37 -1.24
N MET A 76 2.08 -14.53 -0.11
CA MET A 76 1.44 -14.75 1.18
C MET A 76 0.66 -13.52 1.64
N LEU A 77 1.25 -12.33 1.50
CA LEU A 77 0.59 -11.07 1.84
C LEU A 77 -0.62 -10.80 0.93
N ILE A 78 -0.50 -11.03 -0.37
CA ILE A 78 -1.62 -10.91 -1.33
C ILE A 78 -2.78 -11.82 -0.91
N ARG A 79 -2.47 -13.08 -0.58
CA ARG A 79 -3.48 -14.03 -0.10
C ARG A 79 -4.13 -13.58 1.21
N GLU A 80 -3.37 -13.05 2.15
CA GLU A 80 -3.94 -12.51 3.39
C GLU A 80 -4.90 -11.36 3.12
N LEU A 81 -4.52 -10.40 2.27
CA LEU A 81 -5.36 -9.26 1.91
C LEU A 81 -6.66 -9.69 1.23
N ARG A 82 -6.63 -10.70 0.35
CA ARG A 82 -7.87 -11.24 -0.24
C ARG A 82 -8.77 -11.93 0.78
N LEU A 83 -8.21 -12.62 1.77
CA LEU A 83 -8.99 -13.19 2.87
C LEU A 83 -9.61 -12.11 3.76
N ASP A 84 -8.84 -11.06 4.07
CA ASP A 84 -9.32 -9.92 4.84
C ASP A 84 -10.42 -9.17 4.11
N SER A 85 -10.28 -8.98 2.79
CA SER A 85 -11.32 -8.42 1.92
C SER A 85 -12.62 -9.22 2.00
N ALA A 86 -12.53 -10.55 1.81
CA ALA A 86 -13.69 -11.43 1.87
C ALA A 86 -14.40 -11.40 3.24
N ARG A 87 -13.63 -11.37 4.34
CA ARG A 87 -14.18 -11.28 5.70
C ARG A 87 -14.86 -9.95 5.99
N ALA A 88 -14.29 -8.85 5.49
CA ALA A 88 -14.90 -7.54 5.64
C ALA A 88 -16.24 -7.50 4.88
N SER A 89 -16.25 -7.91 3.60
CA SER A 89 -17.47 -7.89 2.78
C SER A 89 -18.56 -8.88 3.23
N SER A 90 -18.22 -9.99 3.89
CA SER A 90 -19.21 -10.93 4.43
C SER A 90 -19.77 -10.52 5.80
N GLY A 91 -19.23 -9.48 6.43
CA GLY A 91 -19.57 -9.11 7.80
C GLY A 91 -18.99 -10.05 8.86
N ASP A 92 -18.13 -10.99 8.47
CA ASP A 92 -17.42 -11.91 9.38
C ASP A 92 -16.17 -11.26 10.01
N TRP A 93 -16.06 -9.93 9.93
CA TRP A 93 -14.97 -9.20 10.55
C TRP A 93 -15.11 -9.20 12.07
N ASP A 94 -14.31 -10.01 12.75
CA ASP A 94 -14.36 -10.19 14.18
C ASP A 94 -13.16 -9.56 14.93
N GLU A 95 -13.24 -9.60 16.25
CA GLU A 95 -12.19 -9.08 17.15
C GLU A 95 -10.86 -9.83 16.95
N MET A 96 -10.92 -11.10 16.57
CA MET A 96 -9.75 -11.92 16.26
C MET A 96 -9.05 -11.47 14.97
N SER A 97 -9.80 -11.08 13.94
CA SER A 97 -9.29 -10.51 12.69
C SER A 97 -8.58 -9.18 12.94
N THR A 98 -9.15 -8.34 13.80
CA THR A 98 -8.53 -7.07 14.24
C THR A 98 -7.21 -7.32 15.00
N LYS A 99 -7.19 -8.31 15.91
CA LYS A 99 -5.98 -8.69 16.65
C LYS A 99 -4.89 -9.26 15.73
N LYS A 100 -5.26 -10.07 14.74
CA LYS A 100 -4.33 -10.63 13.74
C LYS A 100 -3.65 -9.51 12.96
N GLN A 101 -4.42 -8.54 12.46
CA GLN A 101 -3.89 -7.38 11.74
C GLN A 101 -2.85 -6.61 12.56
N TRP A 102 -3.15 -6.37 13.83
CA TRP A 102 -2.28 -5.62 14.71
C TRP A 102 -0.99 -6.39 15.06
N SER A 103 -1.08 -7.70 15.22
CA SER A 103 0.08 -8.58 15.42
C SER A 103 1.01 -8.57 14.20
N ASN A 104 0.45 -8.71 12.99
CA ASN A 104 1.21 -8.67 11.73
C ASN A 104 1.91 -7.32 11.54
N ARG A 105 1.24 -6.20 11.85
CA ARG A 105 1.85 -4.85 11.84
C ARG A 105 3.05 -4.73 12.79
N ARG A 106 2.92 -5.28 14.00
CA ARG A 106 3.99 -5.24 15.01
C ARG A 106 5.16 -6.12 14.64
N ALA A 107 4.92 -7.29 14.06
CA ALA A 107 5.98 -8.17 13.58
C ALA A 107 6.83 -7.49 12.50
N SER A 108 6.22 -6.79 11.54
CA SER A 108 6.98 -6.03 10.53
C SER A 108 7.73 -4.84 11.11
N THR A 109 7.18 -4.20 12.15
CA THR A 109 7.80 -3.03 12.80
C THR A 109 8.97 -3.43 13.72
N LYS A 110 8.95 -4.62 14.33
CA LYS A 110 10.00 -5.07 15.26
C LYS A 110 11.37 -5.28 14.59
N GLY A 111 11.40 -5.42 13.26
CA GLY A 111 12.63 -5.42 12.45
C GLY A 111 13.21 -4.01 12.17
N ARG A 112 12.39 -2.95 12.30
CA ARG A 112 12.82 -1.54 12.17
C ARG A 112 13.24 -0.96 13.52
N LYS A 113 14.21 -1.59 14.19
CA LYS A 113 15.06 -0.87 15.16
C LYS A 113 16.36 -0.56 14.42
N THR A 114 16.41 0.64 13.87
CA THR A 114 17.61 1.28 13.33
C THR A 114 18.76 1.10 14.32
N ARG A 115 19.85 0.46 13.89
CA ARG A 115 21.16 0.70 14.52
C ARG A 115 21.47 2.17 14.25
N TYR A 116 21.41 2.97 15.30
CA TYR A 116 21.97 4.31 15.32
C TYR A 116 23.38 4.09 15.88
N ASP A 117 24.32 3.76 15.00
CA ASP A 117 25.77 3.73 15.23
C ASP A 117 26.43 3.36 13.88
N ASP A 118 26.61 4.37 13.03
CA ASP A 118 27.82 4.60 12.20
C ASP A 118 27.84 6.07 11.73
#